data_AF-A0A949APA5-F1
#
_entry.id   AF-A0A949APA5-F1
#
_cell.length_a   1.000
_cell.length_b   1.000
_cell.length_c   1.000
_cell.angle_alpha   90.00
_cell.angle_beta   90.00
_cell.angle_gamma   90.00
#
_symmetry.space_group_name_H-M   'P 1'
#
loop_
_entity.id
_entity.type
_entity.pdbx_description
1 polymer ?
#
loop_
_entity_poly.entity_id
_entity_poly.type
_entity_poly.pdbx_seq_one_letter_code
_entity_poly.pdbx_strand_id
1 'polypeptide(L)' 'MTSENKVKSLSDKVAISKQKLVNIGLLIIVFNPLPAGLIYSFFIWRMPATKKDGKLMMIFSLIWGAISLSLVQRYIGY' A
#
# COMPACT_ATOMS: atom_id res chain seq x y z
N MET A 1 4.15 -24.70 31.33
CA MET A 1 4.31 -23.29 30.94
C MET A 1 4.87 -23.22 29.51
N THR A 2 4.22 -23.77 28.47
CA THR A 2 5.05 -24.13 27.29
C THR A 2 4.42 -24.15 25.90
N SER A 3 3.11 -23.90 25.76
CA SER A 3 2.47 -23.89 24.42
C SER A 3 1.76 -22.56 24.15
N GLU A 4 0.90 -22.11 25.07
CA GLU A 4 0.12 -20.87 24.90
C GLU A 4 0.98 -19.60 24.84
N ASN A 5 2.02 -19.48 25.68
CA ASN A 5 2.94 -18.34 25.63
C ASN A 5 3.77 -18.29 24.33
N LYS A 6 4.03 -19.44 23.71
CA LYS A 6 4.76 -19.53 22.44
C LYS A 6 3.88 -19.13 21.26
N VAL A 7 2.60 -19.52 21.28
CA VAL A 7 1.61 -19.11 20.28
C VAL A 7 1.28 -17.62 20.40
N LYS A 8 1.13 -17.10 21.62
CA LYS A 8 0.89 -15.67 21.87
C LYS A 8 2.05 -14.80 21.39
N SER A 9 3.30 -15.20 21.67
CA SER A 9 4.49 -14.48 21.20
C SER A 9 4.71 -14.57 19.68
N LEU A 10 4.22 -15.61 19.00
CA LEU A 10 4.19 -15.68 17.54
C LEU A 10 3.07 -14.82 16.94
N SER A 11 1.89 -14.79 17.57
CA SER A 11 0.77 -13.93 17.18
C SER A 11 1.14 -12.44 17.28
N ASP A 12 1.83 -12.04 18.34
CA ASP A 12 2.30 -10.66 18.52
C ASP A 12 3.43 -10.30 17.52
N LYS A 13 4.23 -11.28 17.07
CA LYS A 13 5.27 -11.06 16.04
C LYS A 13 4.72 -10.86 14.63
N VAL A 14 3.51 -11.32 14.33
CA VAL A 14 2.88 -11.21 12.99
C VAL A 14 1.89 -10.04 12.91
N ALA A 15 1.73 -9.27 13.99
CA ALA A 15 0.96 -8.03 13.97
C ALA A 15 1.74 -6.93 13.21
N ILE A 16 1.49 -6.80 11.91
CA ILE A 16 2.02 -5.69 11.12
C ILE A 16 1.32 -4.41 11.56
N SER A 17 2.10 -3.41 12.00
CA SER A 17 1.54 -2.13 12.42
C SER A 17 0.89 -1.41 11.24
N LYS A 18 -0.18 -0.67 11.54
CA LYS A 18 -0.86 0.22 10.57
C LYS A 18 0.13 1.09 9.78
N GLN A 19 1.08 1.71 10.49
CA GLN A 19 2.08 2.59 9.87
C GLN A 19 2.95 1.84 8.87
N LYS A 20 3.33 0.60 9.17
CA LYS A 20 4.16 -0.22 8.30
C LYS A 20 3.42 -0.58 7.01
N LEU A 21 2.12 -0.90 7.10
CA LEU A 21 1.27 -1.15 5.92
C LEU A 21 1.14 0.08 5.01
N VAL A 22 0.95 1.26 5.60
CA VAL A 22 0.87 2.52 4.84
C VAL A 22 2.20 2.86 4.18
N ASN A 23 3.32 2.73 4.91
CA ASN A 23 4.65 2.99 4.35
C ASN A 23 4.97 2.05 3.18
N ILE A 24 4.65 0.75 3.30
CA ILE A 24 4.85 -0.23 2.22
C ILE A 24 4.03 0.18 0.98
N GLY A 25 2.76 0.55 1.16
CA GLY A 25 1.93 0.94 0.03
C GLY A 25 2.38 2.24 -0.64
N LEU A 26 2.92 3.19 0.13
CA LEU A 26 3.48 4.41 -0.44
C LEU A 26 4.66 4.08 -1.36
N LEU A 27 5.52 3.15 -0.91
CA LEU A 27 6.66 2.66 -1.68
C LEU A 27 6.20 1.98 -2.99
N ILE A 28 5.16 1.14 -2.91
CA ILE A 28 4.55 0.49 -4.08
C ILE A 28 4.05 1.54 -5.09
N ILE A 29 3.38 2.59 -4.62
CA ILE A 29 2.85 3.65 -5.50
C ILE A 29 3.97 4.39 -6.22
N VAL A 30 5.10 4.65 -5.56
CA VAL A 30 6.22 5.36 -6.18
C VAL A 30 6.80 4.58 -7.35
N PHE A 31 7.01 3.26 -7.19
CA PHE A 31 7.61 2.42 -8.24
C PHE A 31 6.61 1.98 -9.31
N ASN A 32 5.36 1.74 -8.92
CA ASN A 32 4.34 1.23 -9.83
C ASN A 32 2.97 1.82 -9.45
N PRO A 33 2.71 3.08 -9.85
CA PRO A 33 1.55 3.82 -9.39
C PRO A 33 0.23 3.18 -9.76
N LEU A 34 0.09 2.61 -10.95
CA LEU A 34 -1.21 2.18 -11.45
C LEU A 34 -1.57 0.75 -11.02
N PRO A 35 -1.07 -0.33 -11.64
CA PRO A 35 -1.55 -1.67 -11.30
C PRO A 35 -1.25 -2.03 -9.84
N ALA A 36 0.00 -1.92 -9.38
CA ALA A 36 0.34 -2.31 -8.01
C ALA A 36 -0.19 -1.30 -6.97
N GLY A 37 -0.06 0.00 -7.25
CA GLY A 37 -0.53 1.07 -6.37
C GLY A 37 -2.05 1.03 -6.14
N LEU A 38 -2.85 0.82 -7.18
CA LEU A 38 -4.31 0.74 -7.04
C LEU A 38 -4.75 -0.54 -6.33
N ILE A 39 -4.18 -1.70 -6.67
CA ILE A 39 -4.51 -2.98 -6.02
C ILE A 39 -4.21 -2.90 -4.52
N TYR A 40 -3.03 -2.42 -4.16
CA TYR A 40 -2.64 -2.32 -2.76
C TYR A 40 -3.47 -1.29 -1.99
N SER A 41 -3.71 -0.12 -2.58
CA SER A 41 -4.54 0.92 -1.97
C SER A 41 -5.97 0.44 -1.75
N PHE A 42 -6.53 -0.31 -2.70
CA PHE A 42 -7.85 -0.91 -2.57
C PHE A 42 -7.91 -1.97 -1.46
N PHE A 43 -6.88 -2.79 -1.33
CA PHE A 43 -6.75 -3.76 -0.24
C PHE A 43 -6.73 -3.08 1.13
N ILE A 44 -5.89 -2.05 1.29
CA ILE A 44 -5.77 -1.25 2.52
C ILE A 44 -7.07 -0.49 2.83
N TRP A 45 -7.79 -0.04 1.79
CA TRP A 45 -9.08 0.64 1.96
C TRP A 45 -10.16 -0.28 2.56
N ARG A 46 -10.12 -1.58 2.29
CA ARG A 46 -11.07 -2.54 2.88
C ARG A 46 -10.85 -2.79 4.38
N MET A 47 -9.69 -2.47 4.92
CA MET A 47 -9.42 -2.62 6.35
C MET A 47 -9.96 -1.42 7.15
N PRO A 48 -10.76 -1.63 8.21
CA PRO A 48 -11.37 -0.53 8.97
C PRO A 48 -10.32 0.40 9.62
N ALA A 49 -9.19 -0.15 10.07
CA ALA A 49 -8.11 0.62 10.70
C ALA A 49 -7.39 1.59 9.74
N THR A 50 -7.37 1.29 8.44
CA THR A 50 -6.63 2.03 7.40
C THR A 50 -7.54 2.58 6.30
N LYS A 51 -8.86 2.56 6.49
CA LYS A 51 -9.85 2.91 5.45
C LYS A 51 -9.61 4.29 4.83
N LYS A 52 -9.27 5.30 5.67
CA LYS A 52 -8.98 6.66 5.23
C LYS A 52 -7.67 6.73 4.45
N ASP A 53 -6.64 6.04 4.94
CA ASP A 53 -5.32 6.00 4.33
C ASP A 53 -5.37 5.29 2.96
N GLY A 54 -6.07 4.15 2.86
CA GLY A 54 -6.26 3.44 1.60
C GLY A 54 -6.95 4.28 0.52
N LYS A 55 -7.96 5.09 0.89
CA LYS A 55 -8.57 6.05 -0.05
C LYS A 55 -7.57 7.11 -0.52
N LEU A 56 -6.81 7.69 0.41
CA LEU A 56 -5.80 8.70 0.09
C LEU A 56 -4.72 8.14 -0.83
N MET A 57 -4.27 6.92 -0.57
CA MET A 57 -3.29 6.19 -1.37
C MET A 57 -3.84 5.90 -2.77
N MET A 58 -5.12 5.57 -2.90
CA MET A 58 -5.79 5.39 -4.19
C MET A 58 -5.77 6.68 -5.03
N ILE A 59 -6.07 7.81 -4.41
CA ILE A 59 -6.01 9.13 -5.07
C ILE A 59 -4.57 9.45 -5.49
N PHE A 60 -3.60 9.24 -4.59
CA PHE A 60 -2.19 9.44 -4.89
C PHE A 60 -1.70 8.57 -6.05
N SER A 61 -2.10 7.30 -6.05
CA SER A 61 -1.82 6.33 -7.11
C SER A 61 -2.36 6.78 -8.47
N LEU A 62 -3.59 7.30 -8.52
CA LEU A 62 -4.18 7.84 -9.76
C LEU A 62 -3.47 9.10 -10.24
N ILE A 63 -3.21 10.07 -9.35
CA ILE A 63 -2.52 11.32 -9.71
C ILE A 63 -1.09 11.03 -10.18
N TRP A 64 -0.33 10.25 -9.42
CA TRP A 64 1.04 9.90 -9.76
C TRP A 64 1.10 9.04 -11.03
N GLY A 65 0.15 8.13 -11.20
CA GLY A 65 -0.01 7.34 -12.42
C GLY A 65 -0.28 8.20 -13.65
N ALA A 66 -1.18 9.17 -13.55
CA ALA A 66 -1.47 10.11 -14.64
C ALA A 66 -0.24 10.95 -15.02
N ILE A 67 0.50 11.46 -14.02
CA ILE A 67 1.74 12.20 -14.26
C ILE A 67 2.78 11.31 -14.93
N SER A 68 2.97 10.09 -14.42
CA SER A 68 3.94 9.13 -14.97
C SER A 68 3.63 8.77 -16.41
N LEU A 69 2.36 8.49 -16.73
CA LEU A 69 1.92 8.23 -18.10
C LEU A 69 2.12 9.44 -19.01
N SER A 70 1.81 10.65 -18.52
CA SER A 70 2.00 11.89 -19.29
C SER A 70 3.47 12.14 -19.61
N LEU A 71 4.37 11.84 -18.66
CA LEU A 71 5.82 11.92 -18.87
C LEU A 71 6.27 10.88 -19.91
N VAL A 72 5.82 9.62 -19.79
CA VAL A 72 6.14 8.58 -20.77
C VAL A 72 5.66 8.98 -22.17
N GLN A 73 4.43 9.46 -22.32
CA GLN A 73 3.92 9.93 -23.60
C GLN A 73 4.74 11.10 -24.16
N ARG A 74 5.16 12.04 -23.30
CA ARG A 74 5.92 13.22 -23.74
C ARG A 74 7.37 12.92 -24.12
N TYR A 75 8.02 11.97 -23.45
CA TYR A 75 9.47 11.74 -23.60
C TYR A 75 9.82 10.44 -24.34
N ILE A 76 8.92 9.45 -24.35
CA ILE A 76 9.13 8.12 -24.95
C ILE A 76 8.12 7.87 -26.09
N GLY A 77 7.00 8.61 -26.12
CA GLY A 77 6.06 8.57 -27.24
C GLY A 77 6.72 9.04 -28.54
N TYR A 78 6.88 8.12 -29.48
CA TYR A 78 7.14 8.37 -30.89
C TYR A 78 6.03 9.20 -31.53
#